data_AF-A0A1W5XUJ3-F1
#
_entry.id   AF-A0A1W5XUJ3-F1
#
_cell.length_a   1.000
_cell.length_b   1.000
_cell.length_c   1.000
_cell.angle_alpha   90.00
_cell.angle_beta   90.00
_cell.angle_gamma   90.00
#
_symmetry.space_group_name_H-M   'P 1'
#
loop_
_entity.id
_entity.type
_entity.pdbx_description
1 polymer ?
#
loop_
_entity_poly.entity_id
_entity_poly.type
_entity_poly.pdbx_seq_one_letter_code
_entity_poly.pdbx_strand_id
1 'polypeptide(L)'
;MTFGFAPPPHTSPPTSTDPAARLGRMLEPAEWASAGIPLLRNPREVVTGLHDRHHPGPSTAVVAVLDLQERVTASASFTEPAAAPDGWEFRNALLTHLRRVIPHDLRLRAPVRTAVLLYCREGDARWTEADGAWMWGLRDACTLHGLRCGAYITLTPDRWQVLGEGRGGRRPGSPVTAPQGTEGRRAGAARTTAHRARAAHPDSPGTTAQRQESPRAATVLPQGRTTPRSTGGGAPEAHRHTAAR
;
A
#
# COMPACT_ATOMS: atom_id res chain seq x y z
N MET A 1 32.93 40.90 -23.10
CA MET A 1 33.16 40.61 -21.67
C MET A 1 32.34 39.38 -21.33
N THR A 2 32.97 38.23 -21.10
CA THR A 2 32.29 36.97 -20.76
C THR A 2 32.33 36.81 -19.25
N PHE A 3 31.16 36.86 -18.61
CA PHE A 3 31.02 36.54 -17.20
C PHE A 3 30.96 35.01 -17.06
N GLY A 4 32.04 34.42 -16.57
CA GLY A 4 32.07 33.01 -16.19
C GLY A 4 31.34 32.82 -14.87
N PHE A 5 30.19 32.13 -14.91
CA PHE A 5 29.56 31.62 -13.69
C PHE A 5 30.28 30.34 -13.28
N ALA A 6 31.12 30.43 -12.24
CA ALA A 6 31.60 29.25 -11.54
C ALA A 6 30.43 28.62 -10.77
N PRO A 7 30.20 27.30 -10.84
CA PRO A 7 29.23 26.64 -9.99
C PRO A 7 29.68 26.75 -8.53
N PRO A 8 28.80 27.05 -7.57
CA PRO A 8 29.17 27.05 -6.16
C PRO A 8 29.62 25.63 -5.77
N PRO A 9 30.59 25.49 -4.84
CA PRO A 9 30.89 24.19 -4.28
C PRO A 9 29.60 23.62 -3.67
N HIS A 10 29.27 22.38 -4.02
CA HIS A 10 28.16 21.65 -3.43
C HIS A 10 28.48 21.42 -1.95
N THR A 11 28.14 22.37 -1.10
CA THR A 11 28.14 22.17 0.35
C THR A 11 26.97 21.25 0.64
N SER A 12 27.24 19.96 0.87
CA SER A 12 26.24 19.07 1.47
C SER A 12 25.69 19.77 2.72
N PRO A 13 24.35 19.84 2.91
CA PRO A 13 23.80 20.42 4.12
C PRO A 13 24.41 19.69 5.33
N PRO A 14 24.71 20.40 6.44
CA PRO A 14 25.24 19.75 7.62
C PRO A 14 24.23 18.70 8.11
N THR A 15 24.65 17.43 8.16
CA THR A 15 23.92 16.38 8.87
C THR A 15 23.65 16.90 10.27
N SER A 16 22.37 16.95 10.67
CA SER A 16 21.94 17.55 11.94
C SER A 16 22.59 16.80 13.11
N THR A 17 23.73 17.29 13.58
CA THR A 17 24.52 16.61 14.61
C THR A 17 23.95 16.82 16.01
N ASP A 18 23.01 17.76 16.18
CA ASP A 18 22.35 18.03 17.44
C ASP A 18 21.41 16.87 17.85
N PRO A 19 21.74 16.11 18.89
CA PRO A 19 20.89 15.02 19.38
C PRO A 19 19.54 15.51 19.92
N ALA A 20 19.45 16.74 20.46
CA ALA A 20 18.19 17.27 20.99
C ALA A 20 17.18 17.57 19.87
N ALA A 21 17.66 18.17 18.77
CA ALA A 21 16.84 18.39 17.57
C ALA A 21 16.38 17.07 16.93
N ARG A 22 17.20 16.01 16.98
CA ARG A 22 16.82 14.67 16.48
C ARG A 22 15.74 14.03 17.35
N LEU A 23 15.89 14.09 18.67
CA LEU A 23 14.89 13.57 19.62
C LEU A 23 13.54 14.28 19.47
N GLY A 24 13.54 15.60 19.24
CA GLY A 24 12.31 16.35 18.94
C GLY A 24 11.67 16.02 17.59
N ARG A 25 12.35 15.23 16.74
CA ARG A 25 11.92 14.81 15.40
C ARG A 25 11.82 13.28 15.29
N MET A 26 11.46 12.65 16.39
CA MET A 26 11.12 11.24 16.49
C MET A 26 9.76 11.10 17.19
N LEU A 27 9.07 10.00 16.93
CA LEU A 27 7.83 9.66 17.62
C LEU A 27 7.95 8.31 18.32
N GLU A 28 7.56 8.27 19.58
CA GLU A 28 7.44 7.03 20.33
C GLU A 28 6.21 6.21 19.90
N PRO A 29 6.18 4.88 20.08
CA PRO A 29 5.04 4.05 19.72
C PRO A 29 3.71 4.51 20.33
N ALA A 30 3.73 5.02 21.57
CA ALA A 30 2.54 5.51 22.26
C ALA A 30 2.02 6.83 21.69
N GLU A 31 2.92 7.73 21.29
CA GLU A 31 2.57 8.98 20.60
C GLU A 31 1.99 8.70 19.23
N TRP A 32 2.54 7.71 18.52
CA TRP A 32 2.02 7.27 17.23
C TRP A 32 0.62 6.65 17.37
N ALA A 33 0.43 5.74 18.34
CA ALA A 33 -0.85 5.10 18.58
C ALA A 33 -1.95 6.10 19.01
N SER A 34 -1.58 7.15 19.76
CA SER A 34 -2.51 8.20 20.17
C SER A 34 -2.79 9.25 19.10
N ALA A 35 -2.03 9.28 17.99
CA ALA A 35 -2.21 10.26 16.91
C ALA A 35 -3.49 10.04 16.07
N GLY A 36 -4.24 8.96 16.30
CA GLY A 36 -5.50 8.70 15.61
C GLY A 36 -5.31 8.38 14.12
N ILE A 37 -4.21 7.70 13.77
CA ILE A 37 -3.90 7.25 12.42
C ILE A 37 -5.06 6.38 11.88
N PRO A 38 -5.61 6.65 10.69
CA PRO A 38 -6.67 5.84 10.11
C PRO A 38 -6.22 4.39 9.94
N LEU A 39 -7.01 3.45 10.50
CA LEU A 39 -6.75 2.03 10.39
C LEU A 39 -6.97 1.55 8.97
N LEU A 40 -6.00 0.81 8.41
CA LEU A 40 -6.18 0.11 7.14
C LEU A 40 -7.24 -0.99 7.27
N ARG A 41 -8.19 -1.08 6.34
CA ARG A 41 -9.17 -2.17 6.27
C ARG A 41 -8.49 -3.52 6.00
N ASN A 42 -7.53 -3.56 5.08
CA ASN A 42 -6.80 -4.78 4.72
C ASN A 42 -5.29 -4.53 4.57
N PRO A 43 -4.53 -4.43 5.68
CA PRO A 43 -3.09 -4.17 5.62
C PRO A 43 -2.32 -5.26 4.85
N ARG A 44 -2.79 -6.51 4.86
CA ARG A 44 -2.14 -7.61 4.12
C ARG A 44 -2.13 -7.36 2.62
N GLU A 45 -3.25 -6.91 2.06
CA GLU A 45 -3.36 -6.62 0.62
C GLU A 45 -2.48 -5.46 0.20
N VAL A 46 -2.43 -4.39 1.01
CA VAL A 46 -1.52 -3.26 0.78
C VAL A 46 -0.07 -3.73 0.79
N VAL A 47 0.34 -4.51 1.81
CA VAL A 47 1.71 -5.00 1.92
C VAL A 47 2.08 -5.93 0.76
N THR A 48 1.23 -6.89 0.40
CA THR A 48 1.47 -7.78 -0.74
C THR A 48 1.56 -6.98 -2.04
N GLY A 49 0.61 -6.07 -2.30
CA GLY A 49 0.61 -5.27 -3.53
C GLY A 49 1.82 -4.33 -3.66
N LEU A 50 2.29 -3.74 -2.55
CA LEU A 50 3.51 -2.94 -2.55
C LEU A 50 4.76 -3.80 -2.71
N HIS A 51 4.80 -4.98 -2.08
CA HIS A 51 5.91 -5.91 -2.22
C HIS A 51 6.05 -6.43 -3.66
N ASP A 52 4.93 -6.82 -4.29
CA ASP A 52 4.91 -7.32 -5.66
C ASP A 52 5.24 -6.23 -6.68
N ARG A 53 4.89 -4.96 -6.40
CA ARG A 53 5.18 -3.83 -7.28
C ARG A 53 6.64 -3.35 -7.19
N HIS A 54 7.18 -3.27 -5.98
CA HIS A 54 8.48 -2.63 -5.74
C HIS A 54 9.62 -3.61 -5.49
N HIS A 55 9.32 -4.89 -5.23
CA HIS A 55 10.30 -5.91 -4.84
C HIS A 55 11.34 -5.39 -3.83
N PRO A 56 10.90 -4.80 -2.70
CA PRO A 56 11.79 -4.02 -1.85
C PRO A 56 12.80 -4.90 -1.12
N GLY A 57 14.07 -4.51 -1.21
CA GLY A 57 15.18 -5.11 -0.47
C GLY A 57 15.32 -4.54 0.94
N PRO A 58 16.33 -4.99 1.70
CA PRO A 58 16.70 -4.37 2.97
C PRO A 58 16.93 -2.86 2.83
N SER A 59 16.57 -2.10 3.86
CA SER A 59 16.70 -0.63 3.94
C SER A 59 15.93 0.14 2.84
N THR A 60 14.94 -0.50 2.23
CA THR A 60 14.07 0.13 1.22
C THR A 60 12.81 0.69 1.90
N ALA A 61 12.54 1.97 1.70
CA ALA A 61 11.28 2.62 2.04
C ALA A 61 10.38 2.66 0.80
N VAL A 62 9.09 2.38 0.98
CA VAL A 62 8.05 2.52 -0.04
C VAL A 62 6.96 3.42 0.51
N VAL A 63 6.84 4.61 -0.04
CA VAL A 63 5.71 5.50 0.23
C VAL A 63 4.61 5.21 -0.78
N ALA A 64 3.39 5.04 -0.30
CA ALA A 64 2.23 4.81 -1.14
C ALA A 64 1.07 5.71 -0.74
N VAL A 65 0.23 6.05 -1.71
CA VAL A 65 -0.93 6.92 -1.51
C VAL A 65 -2.19 6.17 -1.89
N LEU A 66 -3.09 6.09 -0.92
CA LEU A 66 -4.37 5.41 -1.01
C LEU A 66 -5.48 6.40 -1.35
N ASP A 67 -6.43 5.97 -2.18
CA ASP A 67 -7.71 6.69 -2.36
C ASP A 67 -8.67 6.46 -1.19
N LEU A 68 -9.88 7.01 -1.30
CA LEU A 68 -10.95 6.86 -0.31
C LEU A 68 -11.44 5.41 -0.16
N GLN A 69 -11.15 4.55 -1.13
CA GLN A 69 -11.47 3.12 -1.12
C GLN A 69 -10.26 2.28 -0.66
N GLU A 70 -9.22 2.91 -0.11
CA GLU A 70 -7.97 2.31 0.33
C GLU A 70 -7.18 1.58 -0.76
N ARG A 71 -7.37 1.95 -2.04
CA ARG A 71 -6.59 1.39 -3.14
C ARG A 71 -5.35 2.23 -3.43
N VAL A 72 -4.24 1.55 -3.71
CA VAL A 72 -2.97 2.23 -4.04
C VAL A 72 -3.09 2.94 -5.39
N THR A 73 -3.11 4.27 -5.36
CA THR A 73 -3.18 5.13 -6.56
C THR A 73 -1.82 5.57 -7.05
N ALA A 74 -0.85 5.74 -6.14
CA ALA A 74 0.51 6.12 -6.44
C ALA A 74 1.46 5.48 -5.43
N SER A 75 2.68 5.15 -5.85
CA SER A 75 3.70 4.64 -4.94
C SER A 75 5.10 4.88 -5.49
N ALA A 76 6.08 5.04 -4.59
CA ALA A 76 7.48 5.19 -4.91
C ALA A 76 8.32 4.43 -3.89
N SER A 77 9.35 3.75 -4.37
CA SER A 77 10.38 3.11 -3.54
C SER A 77 11.69 3.88 -3.61
N PHE A 78 12.41 3.91 -2.50
CA PHE A 78 13.71 4.55 -2.39
C PHE A 78 14.52 3.91 -1.25
N THR A 79 15.84 4.02 -1.36
CA THR A 79 16.77 3.51 -0.35
C THR A 79 17.25 4.67 0.50
N GLU A 80 17.10 4.57 1.81
CA GLU A 80 17.54 5.63 2.72
C GLU A 80 18.40 5.03 3.84
N PRO A 81 19.74 5.09 3.70
CA PRO A 81 20.65 4.66 4.74
C PRO A 81 20.76 5.75 5.80
N ALA A 82 20.16 5.55 6.96
CA ALA A 82 20.37 6.45 8.09
C ALA A 82 21.33 5.83 9.11
N ALA A 83 22.62 6.15 8.98
CA ALA A 83 23.60 5.87 10.04
C ALA A 83 23.22 6.60 11.35
N ALA A 84 22.50 7.73 11.25
CA ALA A 84 21.86 8.42 12.35
C ALA A 84 20.45 8.83 11.90
N PRO A 85 19.38 8.17 12.37
CA PRO A 85 18.01 8.50 11.95
C PRO A 85 17.61 9.92 12.39
N ASP A 86 17.13 10.72 11.44
CA ASP A 86 16.58 12.06 11.68
C ASP A 86 15.27 12.22 10.90
N GLY A 87 14.17 12.50 11.61
CA GLY A 87 12.86 12.66 11.01
C GLY A 87 12.79 13.80 9.98
N TRP A 88 13.63 14.83 10.10
CA TRP A 88 13.69 15.91 9.11
C TRP A 88 14.21 15.44 7.76
N GLU A 89 15.24 14.58 7.76
CA GLU A 89 15.82 14.00 6.54
C GLU A 89 14.81 13.07 5.88
N PHE A 90 14.20 12.17 6.66
CA PHE A 90 13.17 11.26 6.19
C PHE A 90 11.95 11.98 5.62
N ARG A 91 11.50 13.08 6.25
CA ARG A 91 10.45 13.92 5.68
C ARG A 91 10.84 14.47 4.31
N ASN A 92 12.05 15.01 4.16
CA ASN A 92 12.50 15.59 2.90
C ASN A 92 12.61 14.53 1.79
N ALA A 93 13.06 13.31 2.14
CA ALA A 93 13.04 12.17 1.25
C ALA A 93 11.61 11.83 0.81
N LEU A 94 10.67 11.68 1.76
CA LEU A 94 9.26 11.42 1.48
C LEU A 94 8.63 12.47 0.57
N LEU A 95 8.85 13.76 0.85
CA LEU A 95 8.32 14.85 0.02
C LEU A 95 8.89 14.84 -1.40
N THR A 96 10.17 14.49 -1.56
CA THR A 96 10.81 14.37 -2.87
C THR A 96 10.11 13.30 -3.72
N HIS A 97 9.77 12.16 -3.12
CA HIS A 97 9.09 11.08 -3.82
C HIS A 97 7.60 11.35 -4.03
N LEU A 98 6.89 11.89 -3.03
CA LEU A 98 5.47 12.21 -3.14
C LEU A 98 5.19 13.21 -4.28
N ARG A 99 5.99 14.27 -4.40
CA ARG A 99 5.84 15.28 -5.47
C ARG A 99 6.03 14.72 -6.88
N ARG A 100 6.71 13.58 -7.02
CA ARG A 100 6.92 12.92 -8.33
C ARG A 100 5.77 12.01 -8.71
N VAL A 101 5.08 11.42 -7.74
CA VAL A 101 4.07 10.37 -8.02
C VAL A 101 2.64 10.85 -7.85
N ILE A 102 2.41 11.96 -7.12
CA ILE A 102 1.07 12.51 -6.96
C ILE A 102 1.07 14.03 -6.75
N PRO A 103 0.12 14.78 -7.33
CA PRO A 103 -0.10 16.17 -6.98
C PRO A 103 -0.39 16.32 -5.48
N HIS A 104 -0.01 17.45 -4.90
CA HIS A 104 -0.35 17.77 -3.52
C HIS A 104 -1.84 18.15 -3.39
N ASP A 105 -2.42 17.88 -2.23
CA ASP A 105 -3.84 18.12 -1.95
C ASP A 105 -4.08 19.36 -1.05
N LEU A 106 -3.07 20.22 -0.90
CA LEU A 106 -3.08 21.42 -0.05
C LEU A 106 -4.20 22.43 -0.33
N ARG A 107 -4.82 22.38 -1.52
CA ARG A 107 -5.95 23.26 -1.88
C ARG A 107 -7.30 22.71 -1.47
N LEU A 108 -7.37 21.46 -1.03
CA LEU A 108 -8.60 20.82 -0.59
C LEU A 108 -8.91 21.23 0.85
N ARG A 109 -10.20 21.39 1.17
CA ARG A 109 -10.65 21.72 2.53
C ARG A 109 -10.36 20.62 3.54
N ALA A 110 -10.30 19.37 3.07
CA ALA A 110 -9.94 18.21 3.88
C ALA A 110 -9.13 17.24 3.02
N PRO A 111 -8.15 16.53 3.62
CA PRO A 111 -7.41 15.50 2.90
C PRO A 111 -8.31 14.36 2.43
N VAL A 112 -8.20 13.99 1.15
CA VAL A 112 -9.01 12.95 0.50
C VAL A 112 -8.23 11.67 0.21
N ARG A 113 -6.91 11.71 0.36
CA ARG A 113 -6.01 10.57 0.17
C ARG A 113 -5.19 10.34 1.43
N THR A 114 -4.76 9.10 1.62
CA THR A 114 -3.99 8.68 2.79
C THR A 114 -2.62 8.19 2.35
N ALA A 115 -1.55 8.74 2.93
CA ALA A 115 -0.20 8.25 2.69
C ALA A 115 0.15 7.15 3.71
N VAL A 116 0.69 6.04 3.22
CA VAL A 116 1.21 4.93 4.03
C VAL A 116 2.69 4.73 3.72
N LEU A 117 3.45 4.26 4.69
CA LEU A 117 4.87 3.98 4.53
C LEU A 117 5.15 2.52 4.89
N LEU A 118 5.74 1.78 3.97
CA LEU A 118 6.29 0.46 4.19
C LEU A 118 7.82 0.57 4.23
N TYR A 119 8.43 0.25 5.37
CA TYR A 119 9.88 0.25 5.52
C TYR A 119 10.40 -1.18 5.69
N CYS A 120 11.24 -1.60 4.75
CA CYS A 120 11.89 -2.90 4.77
C CYS A 120 13.19 -2.77 5.54
N ARG A 121 13.30 -3.48 6.66
CA ARG A 121 14.49 -3.40 7.52
C ARG A 121 14.95 -4.76 7.97
N GLU A 122 16.23 -4.81 8.33
CA GLU A 122 16.83 -5.96 8.97
C GLU A 122 16.47 -5.99 10.46
N GLY A 123 16.72 -7.14 11.08
CA GLY A 123 16.46 -7.36 12.50
C GLY A 123 15.02 -7.75 12.82
N ASP A 124 14.69 -7.64 14.11
CA ASP A 124 13.41 -8.08 14.65
C ASP A 124 12.33 -6.99 14.55
N ALA A 125 11.10 -7.34 14.88
CA ALA A 125 9.94 -6.45 14.75
C ALA A 125 9.77 -5.47 15.94
N ARG A 126 10.75 -5.33 16.83
CA ARG A 126 10.68 -4.34 17.92
C ARG A 126 10.89 -2.95 17.34
N TRP A 127 10.23 -1.97 17.94
CA TRP A 127 10.40 -0.57 17.57
C TRP A 127 11.87 -0.13 17.75
N THR A 128 12.32 0.74 16.85
CA THR A 128 13.67 1.32 16.84
C THR A 128 13.60 2.84 16.69
N GLU A 129 14.69 3.54 17.00
CA GLU A 129 14.77 4.99 16.79
C GLU A 129 14.52 5.39 15.32
N ALA A 130 14.97 4.56 14.38
CA ALA A 130 14.69 4.76 12.96
C ALA A 130 13.19 4.68 12.66
N ASP A 131 12.46 3.76 13.30
CA ASP A 131 10.99 3.70 13.18
C ASP A 131 10.36 5.00 13.71
N GLY A 132 10.86 5.53 14.83
CA GLY A 132 10.41 6.82 15.39
C GLY A 132 10.63 8.01 14.46
N ALA A 133 11.81 8.09 13.85
CA ALA A 133 12.12 9.12 12.86
C ALA A 133 11.24 8.98 11.60
N TRP A 134 10.99 7.76 11.12
CA TRP A 134 10.11 7.52 9.96
C TRP A 134 8.66 7.92 10.24
N MET A 135 8.15 7.57 11.43
CA MET A 135 6.81 7.95 11.87
C MET A 135 6.67 9.47 11.95
N TRP A 136 7.66 10.16 12.53
CA TRP A 136 7.68 11.62 12.54
C TRP A 136 7.72 12.19 11.12
N GLY A 137 8.64 11.71 10.29
CA GLY A 137 8.83 12.18 8.92
C GLY A 137 7.60 11.98 8.04
N LEU A 138 6.91 10.84 8.20
CA LEU A 138 5.65 10.54 7.52
C LEU A 138 4.57 11.53 7.92
N ARG A 139 4.38 11.77 9.22
CA ARG A 139 3.37 12.72 9.73
C ARG A 139 3.60 14.13 9.21
N ASP A 140 4.84 14.61 9.25
CA ASP A 140 5.18 15.96 8.79
C ASP A 140 5.06 16.06 7.26
N ALA A 141 5.52 15.05 6.50
CA ALA A 141 5.40 15.01 5.05
C ALA A 141 3.94 15.00 4.59
N CYS A 142 3.06 14.24 5.28
CA CYS A 142 1.63 14.23 4.97
C CYS A 142 1.00 15.61 5.16
N THR A 143 1.34 16.29 6.26
CA THR A 143 0.87 17.65 6.54
C THR A 143 1.30 18.61 5.43
N LEU A 144 2.57 18.55 5.03
CA LEU A 144 3.14 19.43 3.99
C LEU A 144 2.69 19.08 2.57
N HIS A 145 2.16 17.88 2.33
CA HIS A 145 1.65 17.44 1.01
C HIS A 145 0.11 17.46 0.93
N GLY A 146 -0.59 17.77 2.03
CA GLY A 146 -2.06 17.80 2.09
C GLY A 146 -2.72 16.42 2.15
N LEU A 147 -2.00 15.39 2.60
CA LEU A 147 -2.48 14.01 2.71
C LEU A 147 -2.89 13.68 4.16
N ARG A 148 -3.76 12.67 4.34
CA ARG A 148 -3.94 12.05 5.66
C ARG A 148 -2.69 11.23 5.99
N CYS A 149 -2.17 11.40 7.19
CA CYS A 149 -1.15 10.51 7.72
C CYS A 149 -1.77 9.14 7.96
N GLY A 150 -1.25 8.11 7.30
CA GLY A 150 -1.70 6.72 7.42
C GLY A 150 -0.65 5.84 8.11
N ALA A 151 -0.86 4.54 7.99
CA ALA A 151 -0.08 3.51 8.68
C ALA A 151 1.43 3.54 8.33
N TYR A 152 2.25 3.34 9.36
CA TYR A 152 3.66 2.96 9.24
C TYR A 152 3.78 1.44 9.41
N ILE A 153 4.34 0.78 8.40
CA ILE A 153 4.43 -0.68 8.31
C ILE A 153 5.90 -1.06 8.22
N THR A 154 6.36 -1.92 9.12
CA THR A 154 7.69 -2.53 9.01
C THR A 154 7.59 -3.87 8.31
N LEU A 155 8.53 -4.16 7.41
CA LEU A 155 8.71 -5.47 6.81
C LEU A 155 10.09 -6.02 7.17
N THR A 156 10.11 -7.07 8.00
CA THR A 156 11.32 -7.82 8.35
C THR A 156 11.43 -9.07 7.48
N PRO A 157 12.51 -9.88 7.59
CA PRO A 157 12.61 -11.13 6.84
C PRO A 157 11.45 -12.11 7.09
N ASP A 158 10.92 -12.16 8.31
CA ASP A 158 9.90 -13.15 8.70
C ASP A 158 8.46 -12.62 8.61
N ARG A 159 8.26 -11.32 8.84
CA ARG A 159 6.92 -10.76 9.06
C ARG A 159 6.80 -9.30 8.63
N TRP A 160 5.56 -8.87 8.43
CA TRP A 160 5.18 -7.47 8.43
C TRP A 160 4.39 -7.13 9.70
N GLN A 161 4.45 -5.86 10.10
CA GLN A 161 3.70 -5.33 11.24
C GLN A 161 3.30 -3.88 11.00
N VAL A 162 2.07 -3.53 11.35
CA VAL A 162 1.60 -2.14 11.45
C VAL A 162 1.90 -1.63 12.85
N LEU A 163 2.72 -0.60 12.95
CA LEU A 163 3.14 -0.02 14.22
C LEU A 163 1.99 0.79 14.84
N GLY A 164 1.82 0.67 16.15
CA GLY A 164 0.73 1.30 16.91
C GLY A 164 -0.61 0.55 16.91
N GLU A 165 -0.77 -0.48 16.07
CA GLU A 165 -2.06 -1.20 15.93
C GLU A 165 -2.02 -2.67 16.34
N GLY A 166 -0.82 -3.24 16.56
CA GLY A 166 -0.64 -4.66 16.91
C GLY A 166 -0.96 -5.65 15.77
N ARG A 167 -1.32 -5.17 14.58
CA ARG A 167 -1.64 -6.00 13.41
C ARG A 167 -0.37 -6.40 12.66
N GLY A 168 -0.32 -7.63 12.18
CA GLY A 168 0.84 -8.15 11.46
C GLY A 168 0.57 -9.49 10.80
N GLY A 169 1.54 -9.98 10.03
CA GLY A 169 1.44 -11.26 9.33
C GLY A 169 2.79 -11.69 8.77
N ARG A 170 2.84 -12.84 8.08
CA ARG A 170 4.08 -13.33 7.45
C ARG A 170 4.49 -12.47 6.28
N ARG A 171 5.79 -12.40 6.01
CA ARG A 171 6.35 -11.72 4.84
C ARG A 171 5.73 -12.26 3.53
N PRO A 172 5.32 -11.38 2.58
CA PRO A 172 4.89 -11.83 1.26
C PRO A 172 5.97 -12.65 0.56
N GLY A 173 5.58 -13.76 -0.08
CA GLY A 173 6.52 -14.66 -0.75
C GLY A 173 7.30 -15.60 0.17
N SER A 174 7.13 -15.53 1.50
CA SER A 174 7.69 -16.53 2.41
C SER A 174 6.98 -17.88 2.19
N PRO A 175 7.73 -18.99 2.00
CA PRO A 175 7.12 -20.30 1.83
C PRO A 175 6.25 -20.65 3.04
N VAL A 176 5.08 -21.22 2.78
CA VAL A 176 4.22 -21.80 3.82
C VAL A 176 4.90 -23.08 4.27
N THR A 177 5.62 -23.03 5.40
CA THR A 177 5.89 -24.26 6.14
C THR A 177 4.56 -24.69 6.76
N ALA A 178 3.82 -25.54 6.06
CA ALA A 178 2.70 -26.24 6.66
C ALA A 178 3.25 -27.02 7.88
N PRO A 179 2.59 -27.02 9.05
CA PRO A 179 2.93 -27.99 10.08
C PRO A 179 2.72 -29.37 9.47
N GLN A 180 3.81 -30.12 9.31
CA GLN A 180 3.72 -31.52 8.94
C GLN A 180 2.89 -32.19 10.03
N GLY A 181 1.69 -32.63 9.65
CA GLY A 181 0.87 -33.46 10.50
C GLY A 181 1.72 -34.61 10.97
N THR A 182 1.89 -34.71 12.29
CA THR A 182 2.42 -35.87 12.97
C THR A 182 1.83 -37.12 12.35
N GLU A 183 2.67 -37.80 11.58
CA GLU A 183 2.40 -39.07 10.94
C GLU A 183 2.00 -40.04 12.04
N GLY A 184 0.71 -40.39 12.03
CA GLY A 184 0.13 -41.41 12.90
C GLY A 184 0.83 -42.73 12.63
N ARG A 185 1.85 -42.99 13.44
CA ARG A 185 2.42 -44.27 13.85
C ARG A 185 1.62 -45.47 13.32
N ARG A 186 2.14 -46.08 12.25
CA ARG A 186 1.82 -47.46 11.85
C ARG A 186 2.03 -48.38 13.04
N ALA A 187 0.98 -49.10 13.41
CA ALA A 187 1.06 -50.31 14.21
C ALA A 187 0.08 -51.34 13.64
N GLY A 188 0.60 -52.54 13.38
CA GLY A 188 -0.20 -53.78 13.40
C GLY A 188 -0.68 -54.30 12.05
N ALA A 189 0.17 -55.08 11.40
CA ALA A 189 -0.29 -56.13 10.50
C ALA A 189 -1.12 -57.18 11.27
N ALA A 190 -2.22 -57.66 10.69
CA ALA A 190 -2.36 -59.05 10.20
C ALA A 190 -3.83 -59.54 10.08
N ARG A 191 -4.04 -60.32 8.99
CA ARG A 191 -4.99 -61.42 8.74
C ARG A 191 -6.37 -61.16 8.10
N THR A 192 -6.45 -61.60 6.82
CA THR A 192 -7.39 -62.61 6.22
C THR A 192 -8.86 -62.60 6.68
N THR A 193 -9.90 -62.65 5.84
CA THR A 193 -10.15 -63.47 4.63
C THR A 193 -11.32 -62.88 3.79
N ALA A 194 -11.42 -63.37 2.55
CA ALA A 194 -12.36 -63.01 1.49
C ALA A 194 -13.87 -63.14 1.80
N HIS A 195 -14.69 -62.29 1.17
CA HIS A 195 -15.89 -62.77 0.48
C HIS A 195 -16.36 -61.82 -0.67
N ARG A 196 -16.63 -62.50 -1.79
CA ARG A 196 -17.14 -62.18 -3.12
C ARG A 196 -18.46 -61.37 -3.20
N ALA A 197 -18.54 -60.44 -4.16
CA ALA A 197 -19.69 -60.20 -5.08
C ALA A 197 -19.26 -59.19 -6.19
N ARG A 198 -19.10 -59.60 -7.46
CA ARG A 198 -19.99 -59.34 -8.64
C ARG A 198 -20.50 -57.88 -8.72
N ALA A 199 -20.40 -57.12 -9.82
CA ALA A 199 -20.54 -57.43 -11.26
C ALA A 199 -19.77 -56.36 -12.10
N ALA A 200 -19.14 -56.70 -13.23
CA ALA A 200 -19.62 -56.52 -14.63
C ALA A 200 -20.23 -55.13 -14.91
N HIS A 201 -19.88 -54.35 -15.93
CA HIS A 201 -19.32 -54.59 -17.25
C HIS A 201 -18.95 -53.22 -17.86
N PRO A 202 -17.85 -53.06 -18.63
CA PRO A 202 -17.63 -51.85 -19.41
C PRO A 202 -17.84 -52.07 -20.91
N ASP A 203 -17.92 -50.92 -21.59
CA ASP A 203 -17.62 -50.63 -22.99
C ASP A 203 -18.62 -50.99 -24.09
N SER A 204 -19.15 -49.92 -24.70
CA SER A 204 -19.56 -49.88 -26.11
C SER A 204 -18.98 -48.63 -26.78
N PRO A 205 -18.32 -48.77 -27.94
CA PRO A 205 -17.92 -47.67 -28.81
C PRO A 205 -18.88 -47.47 -29.99
N GLY A 206 -18.83 -46.27 -30.57
CA GLY A 206 -18.83 -46.11 -32.03
C GLY A 206 -20.16 -45.82 -32.76
N THR A 207 -20.16 -44.62 -33.39
CA THR A 207 -20.28 -44.49 -34.87
C THR A 207 -21.66 -44.17 -35.49
N THR A 208 -21.74 -42.90 -35.93
CA THR A 208 -22.29 -42.31 -37.18
C THR A 208 -23.80 -42.15 -37.47
N ALA A 209 -24.09 -40.87 -37.77
CA ALA A 209 -24.73 -40.33 -38.97
C ALA A 209 -26.27 -40.29 -39.11
N GLN A 210 -26.80 -39.06 -39.18
CA GLN A 210 -27.52 -38.43 -40.32
C GLN A 210 -28.35 -37.24 -39.76
N ARG A 211 -28.15 -35.98 -40.16
CA ARG A 211 -28.45 -35.25 -41.43
C ARG A 211 -29.82 -34.54 -41.36
N GLN A 212 -29.83 -33.31 -41.90
CA GLN A 212 -30.96 -32.38 -42.19
C GLN A 212 -31.41 -31.52 -40.99
N GLU A 213 -31.64 -30.20 -41.11
CA GLU A 213 -31.76 -29.28 -42.24
C GLU A 213 -31.63 -27.83 -41.71
N SER A 214 -31.12 -26.92 -42.54
CA SER A 214 -31.28 -25.46 -42.43
C SER A 214 -32.34 -25.05 -43.48
N PRO A 215 -33.09 -23.92 -43.39
CA PRO A 215 -32.44 -22.59 -43.31
C PRO A 215 -33.28 -21.37 -42.80
N ARG A 216 -32.59 -20.20 -42.80
CA ARG A 216 -33.06 -18.80 -43.02
C ARG A 216 -33.66 -17.94 -41.88
N ALA A 217 -32.85 -16.93 -41.50
CA ALA A 217 -33.06 -15.46 -41.61
C ALA A 217 -34.32 -14.77 -41.04
N ALA A 218 -34.10 -13.78 -40.15
CA ALA A 218 -34.68 -12.42 -40.11
C ALA A 218 -34.20 -11.70 -38.83
N THR A 219 -33.38 -10.64 -38.88
CA THR A 219 -33.74 -9.20 -38.90
C THR A 219 -34.94 -8.81 -38.01
N VAL A 220 -34.69 -8.20 -36.84
CA VAL A 220 -35.53 -7.14 -36.23
C VAL A 220 -34.66 -6.26 -35.29
N LEU A 221 -34.35 -5.03 -35.73
CA LEU A 221 -34.30 -3.79 -34.92
C LEU A 221 -35.75 -3.22 -34.88
N PRO A 222 -36.14 -2.12 -34.18
CA PRO A 222 -35.40 -1.16 -33.33
C PRO A 222 -36.22 -0.66 -32.08
N GLN A 223 -35.79 0.48 -31.51
CA GLN A 223 -36.56 1.52 -30.77
C GLN A 223 -36.58 1.39 -29.23
N GLY A 224 -36.45 2.47 -28.45
CA GLY A 224 -36.54 3.90 -28.76
C GLY A 224 -35.91 4.80 -27.68
N ARG A 225 -35.57 6.03 -28.08
CA ARG A 225 -36.12 7.33 -27.64
C ARG A 225 -35.77 7.74 -26.19
N THR A 226 -34.81 8.64 -26.01
CA THR A 226 -34.92 10.12 -25.88
C THR A 226 -35.38 10.61 -24.51
N THR A 227 -34.54 11.40 -23.82
CA THR A 227 -34.81 12.82 -23.50
C THR A 227 -33.50 13.56 -23.13
N PRO A 228 -33.39 14.88 -23.41
CA PRO A 228 -32.22 15.71 -23.09
C PRO A 228 -32.47 16.76 -21.97
N ARG A 229 -31.37 17.20 -21.35
CA ARG A 229 -30.95 18.58 -20.98
C ARG A 229 -31.85 19.48 -20.11
N SER A 230 -31.27 19.97 -19.01
CA SER A 230 -31.43 21.32 -18.44
C SER A 230 -30.23 21.57 -17.50
N THR A 231 -29.28 22.51 -17.62
CA THR A 231 -29.19 24.00 -17.73
C THR A 231 -29.70 24.82 -16.54
N GLY A 232 -28.81 25.68 -16.02
CA GLY A 232 -29.08 26.80 -15.10
C GLY A 232 -28.40 26.59 -13.74
N GLY A 233 -27.47 27.41 -13.24
CA GLY A 233 -27.19 28.82 -13.52
C GLY A 233 -27.42 29.62 -12.23
N GLY A 234 -26.46 30.47 -11.85
CA GLY A 234 -26.69 31.58 -10.90
C GLY A 234 -25.91 31.53 -9.60
N ALA A 235 -24.74 32.17 -9.60
CA ALA A 235 -24.21 32.87 -8.43
C ALA A 235 -24.96 34.20 -8.26
N PRO A 236 -24.96 34.78 -7.05
CA PRO A 236 -24.82 36.22 -6.94
C PRO A 236 -23.66 36.63 -6.04
N GLU A 237 -23.12 37.77 -6.44
CA GLU A 237 -22.00 38.53 -5.91
C GLU A 237 -22.45 39.47 -4.77
N ALA A 238 -21.45 39.92 -4.00
CA ALA A 238 -21.36 41.16 -3.24
C ALA A 238 -22.30 41.41 -2.04
N HIS A 239 -21.68 41.59 -0.87
CA HIS A 239 -21.87 42.82 -0.09
C HIS A 239 -20.55 43.23 0.58
N ARG A 240 -19.99 44.35 0.11
CA ARG A 240 -18.99 45.16 0.80
C ARG A 240 -19.74 46.00 1.84
N HIS A 241 -19.23 46.05 3.07
CA HIS A 241 -19.56 47.12 4.01
C HIS A 241 -18.29 47.78 4.52
N THR A 242 -18.29 49.10 4.35
CA THR A 242 -17.33 50.10 4.80
C THR A 242 -17.81 50.67 6.13
N ALA A 243 -16.90 50.91 7.09
CA ALA A 243 -16.86 52.02 8.08
C ALA A 243 -15.81 51.63 9.15
N ALA A 244 -14.67 52.31 9.30
CA ALA A 244 -14.47 53.67 9.83
C ALA A 244 -14.97 53.85 11.28
N ARG A 245 -14.08 53.62 12.24
CA ARG A 245 -13.66 54.58 13.28
C ARG A 245 -12.47 54.02 14.07
#